data_AF-A0A8H8A4R4-F1
#
_entry.id   AF-A0A8H8A4R4-F1
#
_cell.length_a   1.000
_cell.length_b   1.000
_cell.length_c   1.000
_cell.angle_alpha   90.00
_cell.angle_beta   90.00
_cell.angle_gamma   90.00
#
_symmetry.space_group_name_H-M   'P 1'
#
loop_
_entity.id
_entity.type
_entity.pdbx_description
1 polymer ?
#
loop_
_entity_poly.entity_id
_entity_poly.type
_entity_poly.pdbx_seq_one_letter_code
_entity_poly.pdbx_strand_id
1 'polypeptide(L)'
;MTVCPCTQLQDAIDEWLTYAAQCISDCVYIKIELSAYTGVWAHIPWLPAIFLARQFHTTFEYLNTAHDFVPLNETQTKASDPCVHSDTAAQFTETQHALSKQLIEKTKHVEAMIDALPGVFETEAQQLQRLAELQAELERLLAQKRVLCAEKEQLQKQLDHLIMCFSSRRNEIFHPVCPSISIDKLNSLANVHLNTPIDDAQL
;
A
#
# COMPACT_ATOMS: atom_id res chain seq x y z
N MET A 1 -1.66 4.62 -2.17
CA MET A 1 -0.91 5.41 -3.16
C MET A 1 0.51 4.90 -3.15
N THR A 2 0.90 4.13 -4.15
CA THR A 2 2.27 3.61 -4.32
C THR A 2 3.17 4.78 -4.68
N VAL A 3 4.15 5.08 -3.82
CA VAL A 3 5.14 6.12 -4.08
C VAL A 3 6.11 5.62 -5.17
N CYS A 4 6.63 6.54 -5.99
CA CYS A 4 7.42 6.25 -7.19
C CYS A 4 8.83 5.71 -6.84
N PRO A 5 9.28 4.57 -7.41
CA PRO A 5 10.60 3.98 -7.18
C PRO A 5 11.78 4.94 -7.34
N CYS A 6 11.65 5.91 -8.25
CA CYS A 6 12.71 6.89 -8.54
C CYS A 6 12.80 7.97 -7.45
N THR A 7 11.66 8.51 -7.00
CA THR A 7 11.62 9.46 -5.87
C THR A 7 12.13 8.79 -4.60
N GLN A 8 11.80 7.52 -4.44
CA GLN A 8 12.22 6.70 -3.32
C GLN A 8 13.73 6.38 -3.32
N LEU A 9 14.34 6.26 -4.50
CA LEU A 9 15.80 6.15 -4.63
C LEU A 9 16.49 7.49 -4.35
N GLN A 10 15.92 8.60 -4.84
CA GLN A 10 16.44 9.95 -4.60
C GLN A 10 16.44 10.29 -3.10
N ASP A 11 15.31 10.04 -2.41
CA ASP A 11 15.18 10.26 -0.97
C ASP A 11 16.17 9.39 -0.17
N ALA A 12 16.44 8.16 -0.62
CA ALA A 12 17.40 7.26 0.02
C ALA A 12 18.86 7.73 -0.18
N ILE A 13 19.19 8.32 -1.33
CA ILE A 13 20.51 8.90 -1.59
C ILE A 13 20.70 10.16 -0.74
N ASP A 14 19.67 11.03 -0.66
CA ASP A 14 19.72 12.25 0.13
C ASP A 14 19.80 11.96 1.64
N GLU A 15 19.09 10.93 2.13
CA GLU A 15 19.19 10.44 3.50
C GLU A 15 20.57 9.80 3.76
N TRP A 16 21.13 9.06 2.80
CA TRP A 16 22.50 8.52 2.89
C TRP A 16 23.55 9.63 2.93
N LEU A 17 23.43 10.66 2.09
CA LEU A 17 24.33 11.82 2.10
C LEU A 17 24.23 12.58 3.43
N THR A 18 23.02 12.68 3.98
CA THR A 18 22.77 13.30 5.29
C THR A 18 23.38 12.45 6.42
N TYR A 19 23.23 11.13 6.38
CA TYR A 19 23.80 10.22 7.38
C TYR A 19 25.32 10.09 7.26
N ALA A 20 25.87 10.09 6.04
CA ALA A 20 27.30 10.12 5.80
C ALA A 20 27.91 11.45 6.27
N ALA A 21 27.23 12.58 6.01
CA ALA A 21 27.61 13.88 6.56
C ALA A 21 27.53 13.92 8.09
N GLN A 22 26.50 13.27 8.66
CA GLN A 22 26.35 13.12 10.10
C GLN A 22 27.43 12.21 10.69
N CYS A 23 27.80 11.09 10.06
CA CYS A 23 28.91 10.22 10.49
C CYS A 23 30.28 10.93 10.37
N ILE A 24 30.50 11.74 9.34
CA ILE A 24 31.70 12.59 9.23
C ILE A 24 31.70 13.64 10.35
N SER A 25 30.53 14.21 10.67
CA SER A 25 30.34 15.15 11.79
C SER A 25 30.49 14.48 13.17
N ASP A 26 30.05 13.22 13.31
CA ASP A 26 30.00 12.46 14.56
C ASP A 26 31.31 11.69 14.82
N CYS A 27 32.16 11.51 13.81
CA CYS A 27 33.59 11.21 14.04
C CYS A 27 34.30 12.32 14.86
N VAL A 28 33.66 13.49 15.06
CA VAL A 28 34.13 14.54 15.97
C VAL A 28 33.39 14.54 17.32
N TYR A 29 32.20 13.94 17.48
CA TYR A 29 31.50 13.98 18.77
C TYR A 29 30.68 12.72 19.09
N ILE A 30 31.06 12.14 20.22
CA ILE A 30 30.54 10.95 20.90
C ILE A 30 29.03 11.03 21.25
N LYS A 31 28.32 9.93 20.94
CA LYS A 31 27.21 9.27 21.71
C LYS A 31 25.92 10.06 21.96
N ILE A 32 24.85 9.73 21.22
CA ILE A 32 23.46 9.82 21.73
C ILE A 32 22.62 8.61 21.28
N GLU A 33 21.91 8.06 22.26
CA GLU A 33 20.86 7.04 22.19
C GLU A 33 19.75 7.39 21.19
N LEU A 34 19.28 6.40 20.44
CA LEU A 34 17.96 6.43 19.80
C LEU A 34 17.22 5.12 20.06
N SER A 35 16.88 4.94 21.34
CA SER A 35 15.77 4.12 21.80
C SER A 35 14.53 5.02 21.83
N ALA A 36 13.76 5.01 20.74
CA ALA A 36 12.30 5.24 20.71
C ALA A 36 11.89 5.59 19.28
N TYR A 37 11.48 4.61 18.49
CA TYR A 37 10.43 4.72 17.46
C TYR A 37 10.19 3.34 16.85
N THR A 38 9.66 2.41 17.64
CA THR A 38 9.10 1.15 17.14
C THR A 38 7.63 1.36 16.83
N GLY A 39 7.30 1.51 15.54
CA GLY A 39 5.92 1.47 15.08
C GLY A 39 5.80 1.99 13.67
N VAL A 40 5.59 1.08 12.71
CA VAL A 40 5.25 1.35 11.29
C VAL A 40 6.45 1.62 10.35
N TRP A 41 7.35 0.65 10.19
CA TRP A 41 8.35 0.67 9.09
C TRP A 41 8.56 -0.70 8.42
N ALA A 42 7.59 -1.61 8.49
CA ALA A 42 7.73 -2.97 7.95
C ALA A 42 7.53 -3.09 6.42
N HIS A 43 7.30 -1.99 5.70
CA HIS A 43 7.03 -2.01 4.24
C HIS A 43 7.82 -0.97 3.46
N ILE A 44 9.06 -0.68 3.85
CA ILE A 44 9.97 0.18 3.10
C ILE A 44 10.92 -0.68 2.22
N PRO A 45 10.83 -0.61 0.89
CA PRO A 45 11.72 -1.32 -0.03
C PRO A 45 13.20 -0.87 0.00
N TRP A 46 13.56 0.27 0.59
CA TRP A 46 14.95 0.85 0.60
C TRP A 46 15.77 0.55 1.85
N LEU A 47 15.24 -0.25 2.78
CA LEU A 47 16.04 -0.82 3.88
C LEU A 47 17.40 -1.42 3.44
N PRO A 48 17.56 -2.05 2.26
CA PRO A 48 18.80 -2.75 1.91
C PRO A 48 20.06 -1.89 1.77
N ALA A 49 19.98 -0.67 1.22
CA ALA A 49 21.17 0.16 0.96
C ALA A 49 21.72 0.80 2.24
N ILE A 50 20.83 1.38 3.06
CA ILE A 50 21.16 1.88 4.40
C ILE A 50 21.67 0.74 5.27
N PHE A 51 21.03 -0.43 5.17
CA PHE A 51 21.47 -1.64 5.86
C PHE A 51 22.87 -2.09 5.42
N LEU A 52 23.21 -2.00 4.13
CA LEU A 52 24.52 -2.40 3.62
C LEU A 52 25.65 -1.51 4.17
N ALA A 53 25.48 -0.18 4.13
CA ALA A 53 26.46 0.74 4.70
C ALA A 53 26.65 0.53 6.21
N ARG A 54 25.55 0.32 6.93
CA ARG A 54 25.58 -0.02 8.36
C ARG A 54 26.29 -1.36 8.60
N GLN A 55 26.00 -2.37 7.78
CA GLN A 55 26.66 -3.69 7.85
C GLN A 55 28.16 -3.57 7.60
N PHE A 56 28.59 -2.72 6.66
CA PHE A 56 30.00 -2.42 6.44
C PHE A 56 30.64 -1.80 7.68
N HIS A 57 30.03 -0.75 8.25
CA HIS A 57 30.53 -0.11 9.46
C HIS A 57 30.68 -1.10 10.61
N THR A 58 29.64 -1.88 10.91
CA THR A 58 29.68 -2.87 12.00
C THR A 58 30.70 -3.97 11.74
N THR A 59 30.90 -4.36 10.49
CA THR A 59 31.93 -5.36 10.13
C THR A 59 33.33 -4.80 10.37
N PHE A 60 33.59 -3.55 9.96
CA PHE A 60 34.88 -2.90 10.21
C PHE A 60 35.13 -2.66 11.70
N GLU A 61 34.11 -2.24 12.44
CA GLU A 61 34.20 -2.06 13.88
C GLU A 61 34.52 -3.37 14.60
N TYR A 62 33.86 -4.47 14.21
CA TYR A 62 34.16 -5.81 14.73
C TYR A 62 35.60 -6.23 14.41
N LEU A 63 36.04 -6.08 13.15
CA LEU A 63 37.41 -6.43 12.77
C LEU A 63 38.46 -5.61 13.53
N ASN A 64 38.18 -4.33 13.78
CA ASN A 64 39.11 -3.44 14.49
C ASN A 64 39.19 -3.77 15.99
N THR A 65 38.07 -4.17 16.61
CA THR A 65 37.97 -4.36 18.07
C THR A 65 38.22 -5.79 18.53
N ALA A 66 37.88 -6.80 17.71
CA ALA A 66 37.97 -8.21 18.07
C ALA A 66 39.28 -8.89 17.63
N HIS A 67 40.14 -8.20 16.86
CA HIS A 67 41.40 -8.77 16.41
C HIS A 67 42.39 -8.96 17.56
N ASP A 68 43.19 -10.00 17.45
CA ASP A 68 44.24 -10.33 18.40
C ASP A 68 45.61 -9.96 17.84
N PHE A 69 46.59 -9.70 18.71
CA PHE A 69 47.94 -9.37 18.26
C PHE A 69 48.63 -10.62 17.69
N VAL A 70 49.06 -10.53 16.43
CA VAL A 70 49.82 -11.61 15.78
C VAL A 70 51.32 -11.30 15.89
N PRO A 71 52.14 -12.15 16.54
CA PRO A 71 53.58 -11.95 16.60
C PRO A 71 54.21 -12.16 15.23
N LEU A 72 55.22 -11.35 14.88
CA LEU A 72 55.91 -11.42 13.58
C LEU A 72 56.84 -12.63 13.47
N ASN A 73 57.38 -13.09 14.60
CA ASN A 73 58.29 -14.23 14.70
C ASN A 73 57.92 -15.10 15.91
N GLU A 74 58.17 -16.41 15.83
CA GLU A 74 57.89 -17.38 16.92
C GLU A 74 58.62 -17.06 18.24
N THR A 75 59.70 -16.28 18.17
CA THR A 75 60.51 -15.87 19.32
C THR A 75 60.00 -14.61 20.03
N GLN A 76 59.01 -13.91 19.47
CA GLN A 76 58.45 -12.70 20.09
C GLN A 76 57.28 -13.03 21.00
N THR A 77 57.32 -12.47 22.22
CA THR A 77 56.20 -12.53 23.14
C THR A 77 55.04 -11.72 22.57
N LYS A 78 53.88 -12.36 22.46
CA LYS A 78 52.65 -11.73 22.01
C LYS A 78 52.30 -10.53 22.89
N ALA A 79 52.10 -9.37 22.28
CA ALA A 79 51.59 -8.20 22.98
C ALA A 79 50.16 -8.48 23.44
N SER A 80 49.83 -8.14 24.68
CA SER A 80 48.47 -8.24 25.21
C SER A 80 48.15 -6.94 25.91
N ASP A 81 47.12 -6.25 25.44
CA ASP A 81 46.59 -5.05 26.07
C ASP A 81 45.38 -5.44 26.93
N PRO A 82 45.39 -5.17 28.25
CA PRO A 82 44.25 -5.44 29.14
C PRO A 82 42.94 -4.76 28.72
N CYS A 83 43.02 -3.69 27.92
CA CYS A 83 41.86 -2.97 27.41
C CYS A 83 41.26 -3.62 26.14
N VAL A 84 42.00 -4.50 25.45
CA VAL A 84 41.55 -5.16 24.22
C VAL A 84 40.89 -6.49 24.57
N HIS A 85 39.62 -6.62 24.21
CA HIS A 85 38.86 -7.87 24.38
C HIS A 85 38.87 -8.61 23.04
N SER A 86 39.93 -9.37 22.78
CA SER A 86 40.05 -10.16 21.57
C SER A 86 39.27 -11.48 21.65
N ASP A 87 38.65 -11.84 20.54
CA ASP A 87 38.01 -13.16 20.39
C ASP A 87 39.08 -14.24 20.20
N THR A 88 38.71 -15.51 20.47
CA THR A 88 39.61 -16.61 20.11
C THR A 88 39.80 -16.67 18.59
N ALA A 89 40.98 -17.09 18.11
CA ALA A 89 41.28 -17.14 16.68
C ALA A 89 40.24 -17.95 15.85
N ALA A 90 39.68 -19.01 16.45
CA ALA A 90 38.62 -19.80 15.82
C ALA A 90 37.31 -19.00 15.69
N GLN A 91 36.87 -18.34 16.77
CA GLN A 91 35.66 -17.51 16.76
C GLN A 91 35.79 -16.30 15.84
N PHE A 92 36.95 -15.65 15.84
CA PHE A 92 37.22 -14.51 14.95
C PHE A 92 37.11 -14.91 13.48
N THR A 93 37.71 -16.04 13.09
CA THR A 93 37.66 -16.55 11.72
C THR A 93 36.23 -16.96 11.31
N GLU A 94 35.49 -17.61 12.21
CA GLU A 94 34.10 -18.00 11.97
C GLU A 94 33.20 -16.76 11.77
N THR A 95 33.31 -15.77 12.65
CA THR A 95 32.54 -14.52 12.56
C THR A 95 32.93 -13.71 11.33
N GLN A 96 34.23 -13.63 11.00
CA GLN A 96 34.70 -12.98 9.77
C GLN A 96 34.07 -13.62 8.52
N HIS A 97 34.03 -14.94 8.46
CA HIS A 97 33.41 -15.66 7.34
C HIS A 97 31.89 -15.42 7.29
N ALA A 98 31.22 -15.43 8.43
CA ALA A 98 29.78 -15.14 8.53
C ALA A 98 29.44 -13.72 8.05
N LEU A 99 30.18 -12.70 8.52
CA LEU A 99 30.02 -11.31 8.10
C LEU A 99 30.27 -11.13 6.60
N SER A 100 31.32 -11.76 6.07
CA SER A 100 31.65 -11.73 4.64
C SER A 100 30.53 -12.34 3.79
N LYS A 101 29.99 -13.49 4.21
CA LYS A 101 28.87 -14.15 3.54
C LYS A 101 27.63 -13.24 3.53
N GLN A 102 27.30 -12.62 4.66
CA GLN A 102 26.17 -11.70 4.77
C GLN A 102 26.31 -10.50 3.84
N LEU A 103 27.50 -9.91 3.75
CA LEU A 103 27.76 -8.80 2.82
C LEU A 103 27.51 -9.21 1.37
N ILE A 104 28.03 -10.37 0.96
CA ILE A 104 27.83 -10.91 -0.40
C ILE A 104 26.34 -11.15 -0.69
N GLU A 105 25.62 -11.76 0.24
CA GLU A 105 24.19 -12.02 0.11
C GLU A 105 23.38 -10.72 -0.03
N LYS A 106 23.74 -9.68 0.73
CA LYS A 106 23.08 -8.38 0.67
C LYS A 106 23.40 -7.63 -0.62
N THR A 107 24.63 -7.69 -1.12
CA THR A 107 24.98 -7.11 -2.42
C THR A 107 24.18 -7.77 -3.55
N LYS A 108 24.09 -9.10 -3.58
CA LYS A 108 23.25 -9.83 -4.56
C LYS A 108 21.78 -9.45 -4.47
N HIS A 109 21.28 -9.20 -3.26
CA HIS A 109 19.90 -8.75 -3.08
C HIS A 109 19.69 -7.35 -3.68
N VAL A 110 20.63 -6.42 -3.50
CA VAL A 110 20.59 -5.09 -4.11
C VAL A 110 20.63 -5.18 -5.64
N GLU A 111 21.51 -6.02 -6.20
CA GLU A 111 21.57 -6.27 -7.64
C GLU A 111 20.23 -6.79 -8.18
N ALA A 112 19.63 -7.77 -7.52
CA ALA A 112 18.33 -8.30 -7.90
C ALA A 112 17.20 -7.24 -7.83
N MET A 113 17.30 -6.28 -6.90
CA MET A 113 16.34 -5.17 -6.83
C MET A 113 16.54 -4.16 -7.96
N ILE A 114 17.79 -3.89 -8.35
CA ILE A 114 18.10 -3.05 -9.51
C ILE A 114 17.54 -3.68 -10.78
N ASP A 115 17.73 -4.99 -10.96
CA ASP A 115 17.20 -5.74 -12.10
C ASP A 115 15.66 -5.78 -12.11
N ALA A 116 15.02 -5.67 -10.94
CA ALA A 116 13.58 -5.62 -10.80
C ALA A 116 12.97 -4.22 -11.04
N LEU A 117 13.78 -3.18 -11.26
CA LEU A 117 13.26 -1.83 -11.52
C LEU A 117 12.52 -1.78 -12.87
N PRO A 118 11.23 -1.38 -12.89
CA PRO A 118 10.46 -1.33 -14.13
C PRO A 118 11.03 -0.26 -15.06
N GLY A 119 11.27 -0.63 -16.31
CA GLY A 119 11.78 0.30 -17.34
C GLY A 119 13.28 0.60 -17.26
N VAL A 120 14.07 -0.08 -16.41
CA VAL A 120 15.53 0.13 -16.30
C VAL A 120 16.28 -0.17 -17.61
N PHE A 121 15.71 -1.03 -18.46
CA PHE A 121 16.29 -1.40 -19.76
C PHE A 121 15.61 -0.72 -20.96
N GLU A 122 14.60 0.12 -20.71
CA GLU A 122 13.86 0.81 -21.77
C GLU A 122 14.42 2.23 -21.98
N THR A 123 14.58 2.62 -23.24
CA THR A 123 14.92 4.00 -23.57
C THR A 123 13.71 4.91 -23.35
N GLU A 124 13.96 6.19 -23.03
CA GLU A 124 12.90 7.19 -22.88
C GLU A 124 11.96 7.24 -24.11
N ALA A 125 12.52 7.12 -25.31
CA ALA A 125 11.75 7.09 -26.55
C ALA A 125 10.78 5.90 -26.62
N GLN A 126 11.21 4.70 -26.19
CA GLN A 126 10.35 3.52 -26.11
C GLN A 126 9.26 3.68 -25.05
N GLN A 127 9.60 4.25 -23.89
CA GLN A 127 8.65 4.53 -22.82
C GLN A 127 7.56 5.52 -23.27
N LEU A 128 7.96 6.59 -23.98
CA LEU A 128 7.03 7.58 -24.53
C LEU A 128 6.16 6.99 -25.64
N GLN A 129 6.73 6.17 -26.53
CA GLN A 129 5.95 5.45 -27.54
C GLN A 129 4.93 4.53 -26.88
N ARG A 130 5.34 3.77 -25.87
CA ARG A 130 4.45 2.88 -25.11
C ARG A 130 3.32 3.66 -24.43
N LEU A 131 3.62 4.84 -23.89
CA LEU A 131 2.63 5.72 -23.30
C LEU A 131 1.62 6.22 -24.33
N ALA A 132 2.07 6.60 -25.53
CA ALA A 132 1.19 7.01 -26.63
C ALA A 132 0.27 5.85 -27.09
N GLU A 133 0.80 4.64 -27.22
CA GLU A 133 0.01 3.44 -27.55
C GLU A 133 -1.06 3.14 -26.49
N LEU A 134 -0.68 3.17 -25.21
CA LEU A 134 -1.60 2.95 -24.10
C LEU A 134 -2.70 4.02 -24.05
N GLN A 135 -2.36 5.27 -24.34
CA GLN A 135 -3.32 6.36 -24.38
C GLN A 135 -4.32 6.17 -25.54
N ALA A 136 -3.86 5.82 -26.73
CA ALA A 136 -4.73 5.53 -27.87
C ALA A 136 -5.66 4.34 -27.59
N GLU A 137 -5.15 3.28 -26.96
CA GLU A 137 -5.95 2.11 -26.56
C GLU A 137 -7.00 2.47 -25.50
N LEU A 138 -6.64 3.31 -24.54
CA LEU A 138 -7.56 3.79 -23.51
C LEU A 138 -8.69 4.62 -24.12
N GLU A 139 -8.39 5.51 -25.06
CA GLU A 139 -9.40 6.28 -25.80
C GLU A 139 -10.36 5.37 -26.57
N ARG A 140 -9.83 4.35 -27.25
CA ARG A 140 -10.62 3.35 -27.98
C ARG A 140 -11.56 2.59 -27.04
N LEU A 141 -11.06 2.10 -25.90
CA LEU A 141 -11.86 1.37 -24.92
C LEU A 141 -12.94 2.25 -24.27
N LEU A 142 -12.63 3.53 -24.00
CA LEU A 142 -13.62 4.47 -23.50
C LEU A 142 -14.73 4.74 -24.52
N ALA A 143 -14.40 4.86 -25.80
CA ALA A 143 -15.40 5.02 -26.85
C ALA A 143 -16.32 3.79 -26.93
N GLN A 144 -15.75 2.58 -26.90
CA GLN A 144 -16.53 1.34 -26.88
C GLN A 144 -17.43 1.24 -25.65
N LYS A 145 -16.91 1.58 -24.46
CA LYS A 145 -17.68 1.63 -23.22
C LYS A 145 -18.88 2.57 -23.35
N ARG A 146 -18.71 3.76 -23.95
CA ARG A 146 -19.82 4.72 -24.13
C ARG A 146 -20.92 4.14 -25.01
N VAL A 147 -20.58 3.49 -26.11
CA VAL A 147 -21.56 2.85 -27.01
C VAL A 147 -22.34 1.76 -26.27
N LEU A 148 -21.64 0.85 -25.59
CA LEU A 148 -22.28 -0.23 -24.83
C LEU A 148 -23.15 0.30 -23.68
N CYS A 149 -22.74 1.37 -23.01
CA CYS A 149 -23.57 2.03 -22.00
C CYS A 149 -24.86 2.60 -22.61
N ALA A 150 -24.78 3.25 -23.77
CA ALA A 150 -25.95 3.79 -24.45
C ALA A 150 -26.92 2.67 -24.90
N GLU A 151 -26.40 1.58 -25.45
CA GLU A 151 -27.21 0.40 -25.83
C GLU A 151 -27.88 -0.23 -24.61
N LYS A 152 -27.14 -0.40 -23.51
CA LYS A 152 -27.67 -0.89 -22.24
C LYS A 152 -28.84 -0.01 -21.75
N GLU A 153 -28.67 1.31 -21.74
CA GLU A 153 -29.71 2.25 -21.32
C GLU A 153 -30.95 2.17 -22.21
N GLN A 154 -30.77 2.00 -23.51
CA GLN A 154 -31.88 1.84 -24.45
C GLN A 154 -32.66 0.54 -24.18
N LEU A 155 -31.96 -0.59 -24.02
CA LEU A 155 -32.59 -1.87 -23.71
C LEU A 155 -33.30 -1.84 -22.35
N GLN A 156 -32.71 -1.16 -21.36
CA GLN A 156 -33.33 -0.99 -20.06
C GLN A 156 -34.65 -0.20 -20.16
N LYS A 157 -34.67 0.91 -20.90
CA LYS A 157 -35.91 1.68 -21.13
C LYS A 157 -36.99 0.85 -21.84
N GLN A 158 -36.61 0.02 -22.80
CA GLN A 158 -37.54 -0.88 -23.49
C GLN A 158 -38.14 -1.91 -22.53
N LEU A 159 -37.31 -2.52 -21.68
CA LEU A 159 -37.76 -3.46 -20.66
C LEU A 159 -38.69 -2.79 -19.64
N ASP A 160 -38.34 -1.62 -19.14
CA ASP A 160 -39.15 -0.86 -18.19
C ASP A 160 -40.52 -0.51 -18.79
N HIS A 161 -40.55 -0.13 -20.07
CA HIS A 161 -41.81 0.12 -20.77
C HIS A 161 -42.70 -1.13 -20.84
N LEU A 162 -42.13 -2.29 -21.19
CA LEU A 162 -42.87 -3.56 -21.23
C LEU A 162 -43.40 -3.96 -19.84
N ILE A 163 -42.60 -3.78 -18.79
CA ILE A 163 -43.01 -4.05 -17.41
C ILE A 163 -44.17 -3.14 -17.00
N MET A 164 -44.11 -1.85 -17.34
CA MET A 164 -45.17 -0.90 -17.05
C MET A 164 -46.45 -1.22 -17.82
N CYS A 165 -46.37 -1.51 -19.12
CA CYS A 165 -47.52 -1.92 -19.92
C CYS A 165 -48.17 -3.21 -19.39
N PHE A 166 -47.36 -4.21 -19.04
CA PHE A 166 -47.84 -5.45 -18.44
C PHE A 166 -48.52 -5.20 -17.09
N SER A 167 -47.91 -4.38 -16.24
CA SER A 167 -48.44 -4.05 -14.91
C SER A 167 -49.76 -3.28 -15.00
N SER A 168 -49.87 -2.30 -15.90
CA SER A 168 -51.12 -1.56 -16.16
C SER A 168 -52.22 -2.48 -16.67
N ARG A 169 -51.92 -3.30 -17.68
CA ARG A 169 -52.91 -4.24 -18.25
C ARG A 169 -53.36 -5.28 -17.24
N ARG A 170 -52.45 -5.79 -16.40
CA ARG A 170 -52.80 -6.66 -15.27
C ARG A 170 -53.74 -5.93 -14.31
N ASN A 171 -53.45 -4.68 -13.96
CA ASN A 171 -54.29 -3.90 -13.07
C ASN A 171 -55.71 -3.70 -13.64
N GLU A 172 -55.83 -3.43 -14.93
CA GLU A 172 -57.14 -3.32 -15.62
C GLU A 172 -57.95 -4.62 -15.58
N ILE A 173 -57.30 -5.78 -15.73
CA ILE A 173 -57.97 -7.09 -15.76
C ILE A 173 -58.36 -7.56 -14.35
N PHE A 174 -57.47 -7.39 -13.37
CA PHE A 174 -57.63 -7.96 -12.03
C PHE A 174 -58.21 -6.97 -11.01
N HIS A 175 -58.16 -5.66 -11.31
CA HIS A 175 -58.86 -4.61 -10.58
C HIS A 175 -59.66 -3.77 -11.58
N PRO A 176 -60.79 -4.28 -12.11
CA PRO A 176 -61.71 -3.40 -12.81
C PRO A 176 -62.05 -2.28 -11.82
N VAL A 177 -61.70 -1.05 -12.18
CA VAL A 177 -62.12 0.14 -11.43
C VAL A 177 -63.62 -0.03 -11.24
N CYS A 178 -64.02 -0.27 -9.99
CA CYS A 178 -65.43 -0.29 -9.62
C CYS A 178 -65.97 1.05 -10.13
N PRO A 179 -66.93 1.10 -11.07
CA PRO A 179 -67.46 2.38 -11.52
C PRO A 179 -67.92 3.08 -10.26
N SER A 180 -67.33 4.25 -10.02
CA SER A 180 -67.56 5.06 -8.83
C SER A 180 -69.03 4.99 -8.46
N ILE A 181 -69.35 4.29 -7.38
CA ILE A 181 -70.59 4.54 -6.66
C ILE A 181 -70.46 6.01 -6.28
N SER A 182 -71.22 6.87 -6.95
CA SER A 182 -71.28 8.31 -6.66
C SER A 182 -71.46 8.43 -5.15
N ILE A 183 -70.48 9.02 -4.46
CA ILE A 183 -70.48 9.20 -3.00
C ILE A 183 -71.75 9.94 -2.55
N ASP A 184 -72.43 10.63 -3.47
CA ASP A 184 -73.73 11.29 -3.28
C ASP A 184 -74.87 10.33 -2.84
N LYS A 185 -74.82 9.04 -3.20
CA LYS A 185 -75.86 8.07 -2.81
C LYS A 185 -75.65 7.46 -1.42
N LEU A 186 -74.44 7.54 -0.85
CA LEU A 186 -74.16 7.00 0.49
C LEU A 186 -74.52 8.01 1.60
N ASN A 187 -74.40 9.31 1.34
CA ASN A 187 -74.79 10.34 2.30
C ASN A 187 -76.32 10.50 2.47
N SER A 188 -77.15 10.03 1.51
CA SER A 188 -78.61 10.08 1.66
C SER A 188 -79.19 8.94 2.51
N LEU A 189 -78.42 7.88 2.77
CA LEU A 189 -78.86 6.74 3.58
C LEU A 189 -78.36 6.80 5.04
N ALA A 190 -77.35 7.62 5.33
CA ALA A 190 -76.79 7.77 6.67
C ALA A 190 -77.53 8.79 7.56
N ASN A 191 -78.48 9.56 7.01
CA ASN A 191 -79.11 10.70 7.72
C ASN A 191 -80.50 10.40 8.34
N VAL A 192 -80.93 9.13 8.42
CA VAL A 192 -82.28 8.79 8.95
C VAL A 192 -82.26 8.03 10.29
N HIS A 193 -81.10 7.64 10.82
CA HIS A 193 -81.08 6.94 12.10
C HIS A 193 -79.89 7.30 12.97
N LEU A 194 -80.11 8.27 13.87
CA LEU A 194 -79.90 8.17 15.33
C LEU A 194 -79.83 9.59 15.93
N ASN A 195 -80.98 10.28 15.93
CA ASN A 195 -81.28 11.23 17.01
C ASN A 195 -81.82 10.41 18.17
N THR A 196 -80.96 10.04 19.13
CA THR A 196 -81.39 9.80 20.51
C THR A 196 -80.34 10.36 21.46
N PRO A 197 -80.75 11.03 22.55
CA PRO A 197 -79.85 11.83 23.36
C PRO A 197 -79.04 10.98 24.34
N ILE A 198 -77.87 11.53 24.61
CA ILE A 198 -76.98 11.39 25.77
C ILE A 198 -77.73 10.98 27.04
N ASP A 199 -77.19 10.01 27.77
CA ASP A 199 -77.20 10.07 29.23
C ASP A 199 -75.84 9.65 29.78
N ASP A 200 -75.29 10.55 30.60
CA ASP A 200 -74.02 10.48 31.29
C ASP A 200 -74.15 9.57 32.52
N ALA A 201 -73.26 8.59 32.70
CA ALA A 201 -72.87 8.13 34.04
C ALA A 201 -71.63 7.22 34.00
N GLN A 202 -70.51 7.83 34.41
CA GLN A 202 -69.57 7.38 35.46
C GLN A 202 -69.17 5.89 35.63
N LEU A 203 -67.83 5.77 35.78
CA LEU A 203 -66.96 4.67 36.25
C LEU A 203 -66.49 3.63 35.23
#